data_AF-A0A950QNS8-F1
#
_entry.id   AF-A0A950QNS8-F1
#
_cell.length_a   1.000
_cell.length_b   1.000
_cell.length_c   1.000
_cell.angle_alpha   90.00
_cell.angle_beta   90.00
_cell.angle_gamma   90.00
#
_symmetry.space_group_name_H-M   'P 1'
#
loop_
_entity.id
_entity.type
_entity.pdbx_description
1 polymer ?
#
loop_
_entity_poly.entity_id
_entity_poly.type
_entity_poly.pdbx_seq_one_letter_code
_entity_poly.pdbx_strand_id
1 'polypeptide(L)'
;MQTAFIRVSDCDLHVEISEQADKNSPRMIIETPGRPEYCESRSKLFAELQRRGITLTDLNQELQPPIPVQVTGTAFRDQAHPIWFARGSDKVATLWELHPVEVAILP
;
A
#
# COMPACT_ATOMS: atom_id res chain seq x y z
N MET A 1 -5.34 1.81 5.64
CA MET A 1 -5.06 1.14 4.36
C MET A 1 -6.33 1.06 3.55
N GLN A 2 -6.33 1.70 2.39
CA GLN A 2 -7.47 1.84 1.49
C GLN A 2 -7.41 0.84 0.34
N THR A 3 -6.22 0.60 -0.22
CA THR A 3 -6.04 -0.38 -1.29
C THR A 3 -4.76 -1.19 -1.15
N ALA A 4 -4.68 -2.31 -1.84
CA ALA A 4 -3.44 -3.09 -1.94
C ALA A 4 -3.35 -3.85 -3.28
N PHE A 5 -2.15 -3.94 -3.85
CA PHE A 5 -1.81 -4.78 -4.99
C PHE A 5 -0.32 -5.10 -5.04
N ILE A 6 0.06 -6.14 -5.78
CA ILE A 6 1.46 -6.49 -6.02
C ILE A 6 1.89 -5.94 -7.36
N ARG A 7 2.93 -5.11 -7.38
CA ARG A 7 3.53 -4.70 -8.64
C ARG A 7 4.52 -5.79 -9.09
N VAL A 8 4.23 -6.42 -10.22
CA VAL A 8 5.00 -7.59 -10.70
C VAL A 8 6.41 -7.20 -11.15
N SER A 9 6.63 -5.95 -11.58
CA SER A 9 7.92 -5.51 -12.11
C SER A 9 9.05 -5.42 -11.07
N ASP A 10 8.71 -5.07 -9.83
CA ASP A 10 9.65 -4.87 -8.72
C ASP A 10 9.35 -5.78 -7.52
N CYS A 11 8.27 -6.57 -7.58
CA CYS A 11 7.79 -7.47 -6.52
C CYS A 11 7.34 -6.74 -5.24
N ASP A 12 7.13 -5.44 -5.33
CA ASP A 12 6.76 -4.63 -4.20
C ASP A 12 5.26 -4.74 -3.94
N LEU A 13 4.91 -4.68 -2.65
CA LEU A 13 3.52 -4.57 -2.23
C LEU A 13 3.18 -3.09 -2.20
N HIS A 14 2.35 -2.67 -3.15
CA HIS A 14 1.85 -1.30 -3.26
C HIS A 14 0.57 -1.18 -2.48
N VAL A 15 0.50 -0.12 -1.68
CA VAL A 15 -0.61 0.13 -0.78
C VAL A 15 -0.95 1.61 -0.83
N GLU A 16 -2.23 1.93 -0.90
CA GLU A 16 -2.69 3.30 -0.67
C GLU A 16 -3.18 3.45 0.77
N ILE A 17 -2.73 4.50 1.46
CA ILE A 17 -3.18 4.85 2.81
C ILE A 17 -3.80 6.24 2.82
N SER A 18 -4.72 6.44 3.77
CA SER A 18 -5.25 7.74 4.14
C SER A 18 -5.37 7.80 5.66
N GLU A 19 -5.35 9.02 6.20
CA GLU A 19 -5.56 9.26 7.63
C GLU A 19 -6.98 8.87 8.08
N GLN A 20 -7.97 9.14 7.23
CA GLN A 20 -9.37 8.85 7.50
C GLN A 20 -9.79 7.53 6.85
N ALA A 21 -10.64 6.74 7.52
CA ALA A 21 -11.20 5.50 7.01
C ALA A 21 -12.37 5.72 6.03
N ASP A 22 -12.18 6.64 5.07
CA ASP A 22 -13.14 6.93 3.99
C ASP A 22 -12.46 6.72 2.64
N LYS A 23 -13.12 5.95 1.76
CA LYS A 23 -12.65 5.67 0.41
C LYS A 23 -12.43 6.92 -0.44
N ASN A 24 -13.10 8.03 -0.13
CA ASN A 24 -12.93 9.28 -0.88
C ASN A 24 -11.83 10.19 -0.31
N SER A 25 -11.19 9.79 0.79
CA SER A 25 -10.12 10.58 1.39
C SER A 25 -8.89 10.66 0.49
N PRO A 26 -8.15 11.78 0.52
CA PRO A 26 -6.83 11.88 -0.11
C PRO A 26 -5.89 10.78 0.38
N ARG A 27 -5.11 10.21 -0.54
CA ARG A 27 -4.24 9.05 -0.29
C ARG A 27 -2.77 9.34 -0.59
N MET A 28 -1.92 8.53 0.01
CA MET A 28 -0.49 8.40 -0.27
C MET A 28 -0.18 6.94 -0.59
N ILE A 29 0.79 6.72 -1.49
CA ILE A 29 1.31 5.38 -1.78
C ILE A 29 2.42 5.04 -0.78
N ILE A 30 2.40 3.79 -0.32
CA ILE A 30 3.48 3.19 0.45
C ILE A 30 3.84 1.84 -0.17
N GLU A 31 5.12 1.48 -0.13
CA GLU A 31 5.64 0.28 -0.79
C GLU A 31 6.51 -0.55 0.15
N THR A 32 6.13 -1.81 0.33
CA THR A 32 6.91 -2.79 1.12
C THR A 32 7.74 -3.64 0.17
N PRO A 33 9.07 -3.66 0.27
CA PRO A 33 9.90 -4.38 -0.69
C PRO A 33 9.66 -5.89 -0.72
N GLY A 34 9.85 -6.51 -1.89
CA GLY A 34 9.88 -7.97 -2.08
C GLY A 34 11.12 -8.66 -1.51
N ARG A 35 11.66 -8.23 -0.37
CA ARG A 35 12.94 -8.70 0.19
C ARG A 35 12.80 -9.48 1.50
N PRO A 36 13.76 -10.38 1.85
CA PRO A 36 13.68 -11.24 3.03
C PRO A 36 13.41 -10.51 4.35
N GLU A 37 13.98 -9.31 4.52
CA GLU A 37 13.82 -8.49 5.72
C GLU A 37 12.38 -7.99 5.93
N TYR A 38 11.54 -7.97 4.89
CA TYR A 38 10.11 -7.61 4.96
C TYR A 38 9.18 -8.82 4.92
N CYS A 39 9.70 -10.05 4.83
CA CYS A 39 8.86 -11.25 4.69
C CYS A 39 7.90 -11.44 5.86
N GLU A 40 8.32 -11.13 7.09
CA GLU A 40 7.48 -11.30 8.28
C GLU A 40 6.26 -10.37 8.24
N SER A 41 6.49 -9.07 8.06
CA SER A 41 5.41 -8.06 8.01
C SER A 41 4.49 -8.30 6.81
N ARG A 42 5.07 -8.61 5.63
CA ARG A 42 4.29 -8.99 4.44
C ARG A 42 3.44 -10.24 4.70
N SER A 43 3.98 -11.29 5.31
CA SER A 43 3.23 -12.52 5.58
C SER A 43 2.05 -12.28 6.52
N LYS A 44 2.23 -11.46 7.56
CA LYS A 44 1.13 -11.06 8.46
C LYS A 44 0.03 -10.31 7.70
N LEU A 45 0.42 -9.38 6.82
CA LEU A 45 -0.50 -8.62 5.99
C LEU A 45 -1.26 -9.52 5.00
N PHE A 46 -0.56 -10.43 4.32
CA PHE A 46 -1.17 -11.43 3.44
C PHE A 46 -2.19 -12.30 4.18
N ALA A 47 -1.83 -12.80 5.37
CA ALA A 47 -2.71 -13.62 6.18
C ALA A 47 -3.99 -12.88 6.59
N GLU A 48 -3.87 -11.60 6.96
CA GLU A 48 -5.03 -10.77 7.31
C GLU A 48 -5.93 -10.48 6.11
N LEU A 49 -5.35 -10.17 4.95
CA LEU A 49 -6.11 -9.97 3.71
C LEU A 49 -6.86 -11.26 3.33
N GLN A 50 -6.18 -12.39 3.39
CA GLN A 50 -6.78 -13.70 3.11
C GLN A 50 -7.92 -14.02 4.10
N ARG A 51 -7.75 -13.71 5.40
CA ARG A 51 -8.80 -13.88 6.42
C ARG A 51 -10.04 -13.03 6.11
N ARG A 52 -9.87 -11.89 5.44
CA ARG A 52 -10.95 -11.01 4.96
C ARG A 52 -11.51 -11.41 3.58
N GLY A 53 -11.04 -12.51 3.00
CA GLY A 53 -11.46 -12.99 1.69
C GLY A 53 -10.84 -12.21 0.52
N ILE A 54 -9.75 -11.49 0.75
CA ILE A 54 -9.05 -10.70 -0.26
C ILE A 54 -7.80 -11.47 -0.70
N THR A 55 -7.72 -11.75 -2.00
CA THR A 55 -6.54 -12.36 -2.62
C THR A 55 -5.79 -11.28 -3.37
N LEU A 56 -4.55 -10.99 -2.98
CA LEU A 56 -3.74 -10.00 -3.68
C LEU A 56 -3.41 -10.44 -5.10
N THR A 57 -3.56 -9.49 -6.02
CA THR A 57 -3.26 -9.63 -7.46
C THR A 57 -2.41 -8.45 -7.90
N ASP A 58 -2.14 -8.36 -9.20
CA ASP A 58 -1.50 -7.22 -9.85
C ASP A 58 -2.46 -6.07 -10.17
N LEU A 59 -3.73 -6.19 -9.76
CA LEU A 59 -4.74 -5.16 -9.89
C LEU A 59 -4.99 -4.46 -8.56
N ASN A 60 -5.15 -3.14 -8.60
CA ASN A 60 -5.48 -2.33 -7.43
C ASN A 60 -6.83 -2.77 -6.85
N GLN A 61 -6.85 -3.22 -5.59
CA GLN A 61 -8.05 -3.70 -4.90
C GLN A 61 -8.43 -2.76 -3.76
N GLU A 62 -9.62 -2.17 -3.86
CA GLU A 62 -10.21 -1.35 -2.80
C GLU A 62 -10.65 -2.23 -1.62
N LEU A 63 -10.25 -1.84 -0.41
CA LEU A 63 -10.52 -2.56 0.82
C LEU A 63 -11.75 -1.99 1.50
N GLN A 64 -12.77 -2.83 1.68
CA GLN A 64 -14.00 -2.42 2.35
C GLN A 64 -14.38 -3.45 3.44
N PRO A 65 -14.30 -3.09 4.74
CA PRO A 65 -13.83 -1.81 5.26
C PRO A 65 -12.30 -1.62 5.11
N PRO A 66 -11.80 -0.37 5.11
CA PRO A 66 -10.36 -0.08 5.18
C PRO A 66 -9.70 -0.76 6.39
N ILE A 67 -8.42 -1.12 6.26
CA ILE A 67 -7.66 -1.78 7.34
C ILE A 67 -6.83 -0.74 8.10
N PRO A 68 -7.01 -0.57 9.42
CA PRO A 68 -6.16 0.27 10.24
C PRO A 68 -4.72 -0.27 10.27
N VAL A 69 -3.74 0.59 9.99
CA VAL A 69 -2.34 0.20 9.95
C VAL A 69 -1.46 1.29 10.55
N GLN A 70 -0.35 0.88 11.16
CA GLN A 70 0.79 1.72 11.46
C GLN A 70 1.84 1.48 10.38
N VAL A 71 2.40 2.58 9.88
CA VAL A 71 3.39 2.56 8.79
C VAL A 71 4.67 3.23 9.28
N THR A 72 5.79 2.53 9.15
CA THR A 72 7.12 3.08 9.44
C THR A 72 7.97 2.95 8.19
N GLY A 73 8.57 4.03 7.72
CA GLY A 73 9.40 3.97 6.54
C GLY A 73 10.05 5.30 6.17
N THR A 74 10.69 5.31 5.01
CA THR A 74 11.44 6.47 4.52
C THR A 74 10.60 7.24 3.51
N ALA A 75 10.45 8.55 3.73
CA ALA A 75 9.81 9.42 2.77
C ALA A 75 10.74 9.67 1.58
N PHE A 76 10.21 9.48 0.37
CA PHE A 76 10.89 9.81 -0.87
C PHE A 76 9.94 10.49 -1.83
N ARG A 77 10.45 11.43 -2.61
CA ARG A 77 9.69 12.08 -3.68
C ARG A 77 9.96 11.31 -4.96
N ASP A 78 9.01 10.49 -5.39
CA ASP A 78 9.16 9.77 -6.65
C ASP A 78 9.05 10.76 -7.82
N GLN A 79 10.14 10.90 -8.57
CA GLN A 79 10.26 11.70 -9.79
C GLN A 79 10.24 10.85 -11.08
N ALA A 80 10.27 9.53 -10.96
CA ALA A 80 10.35 8.59 -12.09
C ALA A 80 8.99 8.41 -12.78
N HIS A 81 7.88 8.60 -12.05
CA HIS A 81 6.53 8.54 -12.59
C HIS A 81 5.87 9.94 -12.58
N PRO A 82 6.21 10.83 -13.53
CA PRO A 82 5.70 12.21 -13.55
C PRO A 82 4.18 12.31 -13.86
N ILE A 83 3.54 11.20 -14.21
CA ILE A 83 2.12 11.12 -14.58
C ILE A 83 1.33 10.47 -13.44
N TRP A 84 0.44 11.23 -12.81
CA TRP A 84 -0.28 10.85 -11.59
C TRP A 84 -1.13 9.58 -11.73
N PHE A 85 -1.75 9.32 -12.88
CA PHE A 85 -2.60 8.14 -13.09
C PHE A 85 -1.82 6.83 -13.27
N ALA A 86 -0.49 6.88 -13.44
CA ALA A 86 0.35 5.69 -13.64
C ALA A 86 0.84 5.08 -12.31
N ARG A 87 0.48 5.68 -11.16
CA ARG A 87 1.07 5.35 -9.84
C ARG A 87 0.08 4.64 -8.90
N GLY A 88 -1.15 5.12 -8.87
CA GLY A 88 -2.23 4.59 -8.04
C GLY A 88 -3.59 5.12 -8.51
N SER A 89 -4.57 5.08 -7.62
CA SER A 89 -5.92 5.60 -7.89
C SER A 89 -5.95 7.12 -8.09
N ASP A 90 -7.10 7.61 -8.55
CA ASP A 90 -7.41 9.05 -8.63
C ASP A 90 -7.48 9.74 -7.26
N LYS A 91 -7.36 8.99 -6.16
CA LYS A 91 -7.35 9.51 -4.79
C LYS A 91 -5.94 9.80 -4.27
N VAL A 92 -4.89 9.35 -4.96
CA VAL A 92 -3.50 9.67 -4.58
C VAL A 92 -3.24 11.15 -4.82
N ALA A 93 -3.01 11.90 -3.74
CA ALA A 93 -3.03 13.36 -3.74
C ALA A 93 -1.63 13.99 -3.60
N THR A 94 -0.57 13.19 -3.68
CA THR A 94 0.81 13.64 -3.45
C THR A 94 1.81 12.90 -4.34
N LEU A 95 2.94 13.57 -4.63
CA LEU A 95 4.10 12.97 -5.31
C LEU A 95 5.08 12.30 -4.35
N TRP A 96 4.84 12.45 -3.04
CA TRP A 96 5.61 11.81 -2.00
C TRP A 96 5.04 10.44 -1.69
N GLU A 97 5.93 9.50 -1.46
CA GLU A 97 5.63 8.12 -1.15
C GLU A 97 6.50 7.69 0.02
N LEU A 98 6.12 6.60 0.67
CA LEU A 98 6.99 5.94 1.63
C LEU A 98 7.52 4.65 1.00
N HIS A 99 8.84 4.54 0.86
CA HIS A 99 9.52 3.33 0.39
C HIS A 99 10.98 3.40 0.87
N PRO A 100 11.50 2.34 1.51
CA PRO A 100 10.77 1.14 1.90
C PRO A 100 9.90 1.42 3.13
N VAL A 101 8.81 0.66 3.28
CA VAL A 101 8.01 0.66 4.52
C VAL A 101 7.90 -0.72 5.16
N GLU A 102 7.74 -0.69 6.47
CA GLU A 102 7.15 -1.77 7.24
C GLU A 102 5.71 -1.39 7.63
N VAL A 103 4.78 -2.34 7.46
CA VAL A 103 3.35 -2.17 7.76
C VAL A 103 2.96 -3.10 8.89
N ALA A 104 2.43 -2.53 9.98
CA ALA A 104 1.84 -3.27 11.10
C ALA A 104 0.33 -3.05 11.11
N ILE A 105 -0.44 -4.14 11.15
CA ILE A 105 -1.90 -4.07 11.28
C ILE A 105 -2.24 -3.65 12.71
N LEU A 106 -3.15 -2.68 12.85
CA LEU A 106 -3.67 -2.25 14.14
C LEU A 106 -4.94 -3.03 14.51
N PRO A 107 -5.25 -3.19 15.81
CA PRO A 107 -6.46 -3.85 16.29
C PRO A 107 -7.76 -3.23 15.78
#